data_AF-A0A0C3NAT0-F1
#
_entry.id   AF-A0A0C3NAT0-F1
#
_cell.length_a   1.000
_cell.length_b   1.000
_cell.length_c   1.000
_cell.angle_alpha   90.00
_cell.angle_beta   90.00
_cell.angle_gamma   90.00
#
_symmetry.space_group_name_H-M   'P 1'
#
loop_
_entity.id
_entity.type
_entity.pdbx_description
1 polymer ?
#
loop_
_entity_poly.entity_id
_entity_poly.type
_entity_poly.pdbx_seq_one_letter_code
_entity_poly.pdbx_strand_id
1 'polypeptide(L)'
;MQENPWIAGSVLSHIQSPKPFWVDPRGGSGTFVFSVYDNRDGSVTAGWCKRKLVIGGVEHVLSRFDVSPRVPLCDRCWHWQHPGGGCRLNKLFCSKCSLPHVDADHSRFCVHPDCQAERLATLSAHTACDHVYCANCDSVDHAPSSRECPFSRHAGDRDPKQWFSKNPAKFSATEMLGRGKQYDGAVAVEVEKRRRQSGGEAQGAAARDDDMHEDDP
;
A
#
# COMPACT_ATOMS: atom_id res chain seq x y z
N MET A 1 -40.61 21.43 -12.73
CA MET A 1 -40.06 20.07 -12.94
C MET A 1 -40.73 19.17 -11.93
N GLN A 2 -41.49 18.19 -12.37
CA GLN A 2 -42.16 17.23 -11.48
C GLN A 2 -41.19 16.05 -11.28
N GLU A 3 -40.77 15.81 -10.04
CA GLU A 3 -39.80 14.77 -9.70
C GLU A 3 -40.47 13.39 -9.77
N ASN A 4 -39.75 12.38 -10.26
CA ASN A 4 -40.29 11.03 -10.37
C ASN A 4 -40.33 10.39 -8.96
N PRO A 5 -41.51 10.00 -8.45
CA PRO A 5 -41.66 9.52 -7.07
C PRO A 5 -40.93 8.20 -6.79
N TRP A 6 -40.53 7.44 -7.82
CA TRP A 6 -39.84 6.16 -7.65
C TRP A 6 -38.34 6.31 -7.32
N ILE A 7 -37.76 7.47 -7.61
CA ILE A 7 -36.34 7.77 -7.38
C ILE A 7 -36.15 8.94 -6.40
N ALA A 8 -37.24 9.55 -5.94
CA ALA A 8 -37.24 10.57 -4.90
C ALA A 8 -36.56 10.01 -3.64
N GLY A 9 -35.45 10.63 -3.23
CA GLY A 9 -34.64 10.20 -2.09
C GLY A 9 -33.57 9.13 -2.37
N SER A 10 -33.55 8.51 -3.56
CA SER A 10 -32.49 7.58 -3.99
C SER A 10 -31.41 8.23 -4.85
N VAL A 11 -31.73 9.40 -5.42
CA VAL A 11 -30.72 10.25 -6.08
C VAL A 11 -29.86 10.87 -4.99
N LEU A 12 -28.59 10.49 -4.92
CA LEU A 12 -27.60 11.15 -4.06
C LEU A 12 -27.72 12.66 -4.25
N SER A 13 -27.94 13.41 -3.17
CA SER A 13 -27.87 14.87 -3.22
C SER A 13 -26.52 15.25 -3.82
N HIS A 14 -26.51 15.78 -5.03
CA HIS A 14 -25.29 16.16 -5.73
C HIS A 14 -24.55 17.18 -4.85
N ILE A 15 -23.45 16.77 -4.22
CA ILE A 15 -22.63 17.63 -3.33
C ILE A 15 -22.10 18.85 -4.11
N GLN A 16 -22.04 18.75 -5.44
CA GLN A 16 -22.00 19.89 -6.34
C GLN A 16 -22.89 19.57 -7.55
N SER A 17 -24.06 20.19 -7.64
CA SER A 17 -24.68 20.40 -8.96
C SER A 17 -23.58 20.94 -9.88
N PRO A 18 -23.46 20.51 -11.15
CA PRO A 18 -22.68 21.26 -12.11
C PRO A 18 -23.23 22.67 -12.08
N LYS A 19 -22.50 23.61 -11.45
CA LYS A 19 -22.90 25.01 -11.52
C LYS A 19 -22.86 25.32 -13.01
N PRO A 20 -23.95 25.83 -13.62
CA PRO A 20 -23.87 26.29 -14.99
C PRO A 20 -22.66 27.22 -15.07
N PHE A 21 -21.64 26.81 -15.83
CA PHE A 21 -20.54 27.69 -16.13
C PHE A 21 -21.14 28.77 -17.02
N TRP A 22 -21.03 30.01 -16.60
CA TRP A 22 -21.59 31.15 -17.33
C TRP A 22 -21.04 31.12 -18.75
N VAL A 23 -21.95 31.13 -19.71
CA VAL A 23 -21.65 31.28 -21.13
C VAL A 23 -21.23 32.74 -21.32
N ASP A 24 -19.95 32.99 -21.60
CA ASP A 24 -19.52 34.26 -22.18
C ASP A 24 -20.34 34.48 -23.47
N PRO A 25 -20.89 35.68 -23.75
CA PRO A 25 -21.59 35.98 -25.01
C PRO A 25 -20.78 35.65 -26.29
N ARG A 26 -19.48 35.38 -26.20
CA ARG A 26 -18.61 34.89 -27.28
C ARG A 26 -18.72 33.38 -27.56
N GLY A 27 -19.45 32.63 -26.74
CA GLY A 27 -19.57 31.17 -26.84
C GLY A 27 -18.36 30.43 -26.27
N GLY A 28 -18.60 29.37 -25.50
CA GLY A 28 -17.56 28.53 -24.90
C GLY A 28 -17.88 27.05 -25.07
N SER A 29 -16.87 26.19 -24.90
CA SER A 29 -17.06 24.74 -24.77
C SER A 29 -17.03 24.35 -23.29
N GLY A 30 -17.82 23.34 -22.91
CA GLY A 30 -17.83 22.84 -21.54
C GLY A 30 -18.34 21.41 -21.47
N THR A 31 -18.14 20.80 -20.30
CA THR A 31 -18.58 19.42 -20.03
C THR A 31 -19.80 19.47 -19.11
N PHE A 32 -20.87 18.79 -19.51
CA PHE A 32 -22.06 18.60 -18.67
C PHE A 32 -21.98 17.22 -18.01
N VAL A 33 -22.05 17.19 -16.68
CA VAL A 33 -22.00 15.95 -15.88
C VAL A 33 -23.37 15.71 -15.28
N PHE A 34 -23.91 14.51 -15.44
CA PHE A 34 -25.19 14.11 -14.87
C PHE A 34 -25.06 12.69 -14.30
N SER A 35 -25.83 12.40 -13.24
CA SER A 35 -25.89 11.06 -12.67
C SER A 35 -27.02 10.27 -13.34
N VAL A 36 -26.75 9.01 -13.64
CA VAL A 36 -27.74 8.07 -14.16
C VAL A 36 -27.89 6.95 -13.14
N TYR A 37 -29.13 6.62 -12.80
CA TYR A 37 -29.43 5.43 -12.02
C TYR A 37 -29.38 4.20 -12.94
N ASP A 38 -28.47 3.27 -12.66
CA ASP A 38 -28.30 2.03 -13.42
C ASP A 38 -28.56 0.83 -12.49
N ASN A 39 -29.66 0.13 -12.73
CA ASN A 39 -30.07 -1.04 -11.97
C ASN A 39 -29.62 -2.38 -12.59
N ARG A 40 -28.68 -2.36 -13.55
CA ARG A 40 -28.19 -3.55 -14.25
C ARG A 40 -26.66 -3.54 -14.36
N ASP A 41 -25.97 -3.56 -13.22
CA ASP A 41 -24.50 -3.74 -13.08
C ASP A 41 -23.65 -2.82 -13.99
N GLY A 42 -24.17 -1.65 -14.37
CA GLY A 42 -23.45 -0.70 -15.22
C GLY A 42 -23.60 -0.94 -16.74
N SER A 43 -24.36 -1.96 -17.16
CA SER A 43 -24.55 -2.32 -18.58
C SER A 43 -25.34 -1.26 -19.36
N VAL A 44 -26.31 -0.61 -18.72
CA VAL A 44 -27.11 0.47 -19.31
C VAL A 44 -26.23 1.69 -19.52
N THR A 45 -25.41 2.04 -18.53
CA THR A 45 -24.45 3.14 -18.59
C THR A 45 -23.42 2.92 -19.70
N ALA A 46 -22.89 1.70 -19.83
CA ALA A 46 -21.96 1.36 -20.90
C ALA A 46 -22.61 1.45 -22.29
N GLY A 47 -23.90 1.10 -22.40
CA GLY A 47 -24.68 1.30 -23.61
C GLY A 47 -24.88 2.78 -23.97
N TRP A 48 -25.06 3.64 -22.97
CA TRP A 48 -25.19 5.09 -23.17
C TRP A 48 -23.89 5.74 -23.68
N CYS A 49 -22.72 5.33 -23.17
CA CYS A 49 -21.43 5.83 -23.66
C CYS A 49 -21.13 5.47 -25.13
N LYS A 50 -21.86 4.50 -25.70
CA LYS A 50 -21.77 4.16 -27.14
C LYS A 50 -22.69 5.01 -28.01
N ARG A 51 -23.57 5.80 -27.40
CA ARG A 51 -24.52 6.68 -28.11
C ARG A 51 -23.99 8.11 -28.12
N LYS A 52 -24.47 8.87 -29.10
CA LYS A 52 -24.26 10.31 -29.18
C LYS A 52 -25.49 11.03 -28.63
N LEU A 53 -25.25 12.11 -27.89
CA LEU A 53 -26.31 12.97 -27.38
C LEU A 53 -26.41 14.21 -28.27
N VAL A 54 -27.58 14.51 -28.83
CA VAL A 54 -27.78 15.71 -29.65
C VAL A 54 -28.30 16.84 -28.77
N ILE A 55 -27.55 17.93 -28.67
CA ILE A 55 -27.95 19.15 -27.96
C ILE A 55 -27.83 20.32 -28.93
N GLY A 56 -28.90 21.09 -29.12
CA GLY A 56 -28.88 22.24 -30.05
C GLY A 56 -28.54 21.86 -31.50
N GLY A 57 -28.86 20.64 -31.92
CA GLY A 57 -28.52 20.13 -33.27
C GLY A 57 -27.07 19.63 -33.43
N VAL A 58 -26.26 19.67 -32.36
CA VAL A 58 -24.86 19.20 -32.37
C VAL A 58 -24.76 17.87 -31.65
N GLU A 59 -24.04 16.92 -32.24
CA GLU A 59 -23.76 15.62 -31.61
C GLU A 59 -22.62 15.73 -30.59
N HIS A 60 -22.84 15.19 -29.39
CA HIS A 60 -21.87 15.12 -28.31
C HIS A 60 -21.58 13.67 -27.92
N VAL A 61 -20.32 13.39 -27.60
CA VAL A 61 -19.88 12.08 -27.10
C VAL A 61 -20.17 11.99 -25.60
N LEU A 62 -20.77 10.87 -25.19
CA LEU A 62 -20.96 10.54 -23.78
C LEU A 62 -19.82 9.64 -23.30
N SER A 63 -19.24 9.98 -22.16
CA SER A 63 -18.26 9.13 -21.47
C SER A 63 -18.63 8.98 -20.00
N ARG A 64 -18.14 7.92 -19.37
CA ARG A 64 -18.24 7.79 -17.91
C ARG A 64 -17.43 8.90 -17.27
N PHE A 65 -18.06 9.62 -16.35
CA PHE A 65 -17.37 10.60 -15.53
C PHE A 65 -16.57 9.86 -14.45
N ASP A 66 -15.24 9.84 -14.60
CA ASP A 66 -14.35 9.31 -13.59
C ASP A 66 -14.08 10.40 -12.55
N VAL A 67 -14.45 10.16 -11.30
CA VAL A 67 -14.53 11.19 -10.26
C VAL A 67 -13.14 11.68 -9.82
N SER A 68 -12.07 10.99 -10.22
CA SER A 68 -10.68 11.44 -10.18
C SER A 68 -9.86 10.43 -10.99
N PRO A 69 -8.88 10.83 -11.82
CA PRO A 69 -7.88 9.89 -12.32
C PRO A 69 -7.00 9.46 -11.15
N ARG A 70 -7.53 8.65 -10.22
CA ARG A 70 -6.75 8.13 -9.11
C ARG A 70 -5.74 7.19 -9.67
N VAL A 71 -4.46 7.43 -9.42
CA VAL A 71 -3.49 6.36 -9.64
C VAL A 71 -3.78 5.32 -8.56
N PRO A 72 -4.15 4.09 -8.91
CA PRO A 72 -4.51 3.10 -7.92
C PRO A 72 -3.25 2.61 -7.20
N LEU A 73 -3.40 2.31 -5.90
CA LEU A 73 -2.41 1.54 -5.17
C LEU A 73 -2.36 0.12 -5.76
N CYS A 74 -1.18 -0.33 -6.16
CA CYS A 74 -0.98 -1.70 -6.57
C CYS A 74 -1.23 -2.64 -5.38
N ASP A 75 -2.18 -3.56 -5.51
CA ASP A 75 -2.52 -4.58 -4.52
C ASP A 75 -1.49 -5.72 -4.44
N ARG A 76 -0.55 -5.80 -5.39
CA ARG A 76 0.51 -6.82 -5.39
C ARG A 76 1.79 -6.33 -4.71
N CYS A 77 2.25 -5.12 -5.04
CA CYS A 77 3.50 -4.56 -4.54
C CYS A 77 3.34 -3.38 -3.59
N TRP A 78 2.10 -2.90 -3.39
CA TRP A 78 1.77 -1.77 -2.51
C TRP A 78 2.47 -0.44 -2.87
N HIS A 79 2.60 -0.16 -4.17
CA HIS A 79 3.11 1.11 -4.70
C HIS A 79 2.03 1.88 -5.48
N TRP A 80 2.04 3.20 -5.37
CA TRP A 80 1.06 4.11 -5.99
C TRP A 80 1.35 4.45 -7.47
N GLN A 81 2.39 3.89 -8.09
CA GLN A 81 2.83 4.28 -9.44
C GLN A 81 2.10 3.55 -10.58
N HIS A 82 1.49 2.41 -10.29
CA HIS A 82 0.84 1.57 -11.30
C HIS A 82 -0.29 0.72 -10.69
N PRO A 83 -1.30 0.32 -11.48
CA PRO A 83 -2.30 -0.65 -11.05
C PRO A 83 -1.72 -2.05 -10.87
N GLY A 84 -2.45 -2.90 -10.15
CA GLY A 84 -2.15 -4.33 -10.00
C GLY A 84 -1.98 -5.05 -11.34
N GLY A 85 -2.85 -4.78 -12.32
CA GLY A 85 -2.76 -5.34 -13.68
C GLY A 85 -1.52 -4.91 -14.47
N GLY A 86 -0.86 -3.81 -14.08
CA GLY A 86 0.41 -3.36 -14.66
C GLY A 86 1.64 -3.86 -13.90
N CYS A 87 1.45 -4.58 -12.79
CA CYS A 87 2.54 -5.06 -11.94
C CYS A 87 3.24 -6.26 -12.58
N ARG A 88 4.56 -6.14 -12.82
CA ARG A 88 5.39 -7.22 -13.38
C ARG A 88 6.02 -8.12 -12.31
N LEU A 89 5.72 -7.89 -11.04
CA LEU A 89 6.26 -8.70 -9.96
C LEU A 89 5.42 -9.95 -9.74
N ASN A 90 6.11 -11.09 -9.64
CA ASN A 90 5.49 -12.39 -9.42
C ASN A 90 5.32 -12.75 -7.94
N LYS A 91 5.87 -11.93 -7.03
CA LYS A 91 5.79 -12.12 -5.58
C LYS A 91 4.65 -11.29 -5.00
N LEU A 92 3.99 -11.84 -3.97
CA LEU A 92 3.08 -11.09 -3.11
C LEU A 92 3.88 -10.30 -2.09
N PHE A 93 3.37 -9.11 -1.74
CA PHE A 93 3.95 -8.25 -0.72
C PHE A 93 2.94 -8.00 0.39
N CYS A 94 3.46 -7.75 1.58
CA CYS A 94 2.69 -7.50 2.79
C CYS A 94 2.09 -6.09 2.73
N SER A 95 0.80 -5.98 3.01
CA SER A 95 0.07 -4.71 3.02
C SER A 95 0.52 -3.80 4.17
N LYS A 96 1.02 -4.39 5.27
CA LYS A 96 1.50 -3.65 6.43
C LYS A 96 2.87 -3.04 6.23
N CYS A 97 3.81 -3.78 5.61
CA CYS A 97 5.22 -3.38 5.57
C CYS A 97 5.89 -3.45 4.19
N SER A 98 5.14 -3.67 3.11
CA SER A 98 5.64 -3.69 1.73
C SER A 98 6.84 -4.63 1.47
N LEU A 99 7.01 -5.68 2.28
CA LEU A 99 8.06 -6.70 2.11
C LEU A 99 7.47 -7.96 1.46
N PRO A 100 8.27 -8.79 0.77
CA PRO A 100 7.82 -9.93 -0.05
C PRO A 100 7.36 -11.16 0.77
N HIS A 101 6.31 -10.99 1.57
CA HIS A 101 5.60 -12.03 2.33
C HIS A 101 4.11 -11.71 2.38
N VAL A 102 3.27 -12.66 2.82
CA VAL A 102 1.84 -12.43 3.03
C VAL A 102 1.57 -11.86 4.42
N ASP A 103 0.47 -11.13 4.61
CA ASP A 103 0.16 -10.46 5.87
C ASP A 103 0.16 -11.38 7.10
N ALA A 104 -0.21 -12.66 6.93
CA ALA A 104 -0.18 -13.66 8.00
C ALA A 104 1.23 -13.90 8.57
N ASP A 105 2.27 -13.71 7.76
CA ASP A 105 3.66 -13.89 8.18
C ASP A 105 4.31 -12.59 8.67
N HIS A 106 3.55 -11.50 8.77
CA HIS A 106 4.12 -10.19 9.10
C HIS A 106 4.95 -10.19 10.39
N SER A 107 4.48 -10.85 11.45
CA SER A 107 5.22 -10.99 12.72
C SER A 107 6.63 -11.58 12.54
N ARG A 108 6.82 -12.45 11.55
CA ARG A 108 8.09 -13.10 11.25
C ARG A 108 9.06 -12.21 10.47
N PHE A 109 8.53 -11.39 9.58
CA PHE A 109 9.32 -10.64 8.61
C PHE A 109 9.32 -9.13 8.85
N CYS A 110 8.60 -8.64 9.86
CA CYS A 110 8.58 -7.22 10.19
C CYS A 110 10.00 -6.71 10.48
N VAL A 111 10.38 -5.60 9.86
CA VAL A 111 11.70 -4.97 10.00
C VAL A 111 11.72 -3.84 11.02
N HIS A 112 10.61 -3.60 11.73
CA HIS A 112 10.61 -2.61 12.81
C HIS A 112 11.68 -2.96 13.86
N PRO A 113 12.53 -2.01 14.29
CA PRO A 113 13.63 -2.28 15.22
C PRO A 113 13.20 -3.05 16.47
N ASP A 114 12.04 -2.71 17.04
CA ASP A 114 11.52 -3.35 18.25
C ASP A 114 11.20 -4.84 18.02
N CYS A 115 10.57 -5.17 16.89
CA CYS A 115 10.31 -6.56 16.53
C CYS A 115 11.59 -7.35 16.28
N GLN A 116 12.61 -6.71 15.70
CA GLN A 116 13.91 -7.35 15.53
C GLN A 116 14.56 -7.64 16.89
N ALA A 117 14.58 -6.65 17.79
CA ALA A 117 15.16 -6.78 19.11
C ALA A 117 14.46 -7.87 19.92
N GLU A 118 13.13 -7.91 19.90
CA GLU A 118 12.34 -8.91 20.63
C GLU A 118 12.55 -10.33 20.11
N ARG A 119 12.59 -10.54 18.78
CA ARG A 119 12.88 -11.86 18.20
C ARG A 119 14.26 -12.38 18.62
N LEU A 120 15.26 -11.49 18.68
CA LEU A 120 16.62 -11.85 19.10
C LEU A 120 16.73 -12.06 20.62
N ALA A 121 15.97 -11.31 21.42
CA ALA A 121 15.93 -11.46 22.88
C ALA A 121 15.26 -12.77 23.29
N THR A 122 14.12 -13.10 22.68
CA THR A 122 13.31 -14.29 22.99
C THR A 122 13.75 -15.53 22.21
N LEU A 123 14.59 -15.37 21.19
CA LEU A 123 14.97 -16.42 20.24
C LEU A 123 13.74 -17.09 19.57
N SER A 124 12.68 -16.32 19.38
CA SER A 124 11.47 -16.70 18.67
C SER A 124 11.43 -16.02 17.29
N ALA A 125 11.09 -16.79 16.25
CA ALA A 125 10.93 -16.24 14.91
C ALA A 125 9.68 -15.35 14.77
N HIS A 126 8.72 -15.49 15.67
CA HIS A 126 7.46 -14.75 15.66
C HIS A 126 7.35 -13.89 16.91
N THR A 127 6.90 -12.65 16.72
CA THR A 127 6.54 -11.74 17.82
C THR A 127 5.16 -11.12 17.58
N ALA A 128 4.50 -10.66 18.65
CA ALA A 128 3.35 -9.78 18.52
C ALA A 128 3.78 -8.50 17.79
N CYS A 129 3.11 -8.16 16.70
CA CYS A 129 3.54 -7.05 15.86
C CYS A 129 2.35 -6.37 15.16
N ASP A 130 2.14 -5.11 15.54
CA ASP A 130 1.20 -4.20 14.89
C ASP A 130 1.90 -3.07 14.11
N HIS A 131 3.23 -3.14 14.02
CA HIS A 131 4.01 -2.16 13.27
C HIS A 131 3.68 -2.19 11.78
N VAL A 132 3.93 -1.05 11.15
CA VAL A 132 3.71 -0.83 9.73
C VAL A 132 4.97 -0.24 9.11
N TYR A 133 5.05 -0.31 7.79
CA TYR A 133 6.12 0.32 7.04
C TYR A 133 5.64 0.69 5.63
N CYS A 134 5.84 1.95 5.25
CA CYS A 134 5.49 2.48 3.95
C CYS A 134 6.74 2.61 3.06
N ALA A 135 6.90 1.71 2.10
CA ALA A 135 8.00 1.77 1.12
C ALA A 135 7.93 3.00 0.18
N ASN A 136 6.74 3.60 0.03
CA ASN A 136 6.57 4.77 -0.83
C ASN A 136 7.28 6.01 -0.26
N CYS A 137 7.19 6.24 1.05
CA CYS A 137 7.77 7.43 1.69
C CYS A 137 8.73 7.15 2.85
N ASP A 138 9.11 5.89 3.08
CA ASP A 138 10.07 5.46 4.13
C ASP A 138 9.63 5.79 5.56
N SER A 139 8.35 5.55 5.87
CA SER A 139 7.81 5.77 7.22
C SER A 139 7.51 4.44 7.90
N VAL A 140 7.79 4.37 9.20
CA VAL A 140 7.40 3.26 10.09
C VAL A 140 6.08 3.53 10.81
N ASP A 141 5.48 4.70 10.59
CA ASP A 141 4.30 5.18 11.33
C ASP A 141 2.99 4.77 10.66
N HIS A 142 3.01 4.53 9.34
CA HIS A 142 1.82 4.19 8.58
C HIS A 142 2.07 3.15 7.48
N ALA A 143 1.00 2.45 7.10
CA ALA A 143 1.00 1.54 5.95
C ALA A 143 0.82 2.30 4.62
N PRO A 144 1.21 1.73 3.48
CA PRO A 144 1.09 2.35 2.15
C PRO A 144 -0.31 2.87 1.76
N SER A 145 -1.35 2.25 2.31
CA SER A 145 -2.76 2.60 2.08
C SER A 145 -3.27 3.73 2.98
N SER A 146 -2.48 4.18 3.96
CA SER A 146 -2.87 5.25 4.88
C SER A 146 -3.01 6.58 4.15
N ARG A 147 -4.03 7.35 4.55
CA ARG A 147 -4.24 8.74 4.09
C ARG A 147 -3.16 9.71 4.59
N GLU A 148 -2.35 9.30 5.56
CA GLU A 148 -1.22 10.08 6.04
C GLU A 148 -0.05 10.03 5.03
N CYS A 149 0.01 8.98 4.21
CA CYS A 149 1.02 8.84 3.18
C CYS A 149 0.89 9.96 2.14
N PRO A 150 1.96 10.73 1.84
CA PRO A 150 1.94 11.73 0.78
C PRO A 150 1.49 11.16 -0.57
N PHE A 151 1.90 9.93 -0.88
CA PHE A 151 1.51 9.25 -2.12
C PHE A 151 0.00 8.97 -2.18
N SER A 152 -0.60 8.55 -1.07
CA SER A 152 -2.05 8.37 -0.99
C SER A 152 -2.80 9.70 -1.12
N ARG A 153 -2.26 10.80 -0.57
CA ARG A 153 -2.88 12.13 -0.66
C ARG A 153 -2.87 12.67 -2.09
N HIS A 154 -1.74 12.53 -2.78
CA HIS A 154 -1.56 13.02 -4.15
C HIS A 154 -2.10 12.07 -5.22
N ALA A 155 -2.50 10.84 -4.86
CA ALA A 155 -3.06 9.88 -5.81
C ALA A 155 -4.31 10.40 -6.53
N GLY A 156 -5.09 11.30 -5.90
CA GLY A 156 -6.32 11.88 -6.47
C GLY A 156 -6.17 13.30 -7.04
N ASP A 157 -4.94 13.81 -7.18
CA ASP A 157 -4.70 15.14 -7.73
C ASP A 157 -5.14 15.26 -9.20
N ARG A 158 -5.22 16.51 -9.70
CA ARG A 158 -5.58 16.80 -11.09
C ARG A 158 -4.62 16.17 -12.11
N ASP A 159 -3.33 16.12 -11.78
CA ASP A 159 -2.29 15.45 -12.58
C ASP A 159 -1.37 14.60 -11.68
N PRO A 160 -1.87 13.45 -11.22
CA PRO A 160 -1.14 12.64 -10.25
C PRO A 160 0.06 11.95 -10.90
N LYS A 161 -0.01 11.64 -12.21
CA LYS A 161 1.11 11.05 -12.96
C LYS A 161 2.32 11.97 -12.98
N GLN A 162 2.12 13.26 -13.22
CA GLN A 162 3.21 14.23 -13.15
C GLN A 162 3.79 14.30 -11.74
N TRP A 163 2.95 14.28 -10.69
CA TRP A 163 3.45 14.26 -9.31
C TRP A 163 4.30 13.01 -9.02
N PHE A 164 3.83 11.81 -9.36
CA PHE A 164 4.58 10.56 -9.15
C PHE A 164 5.87 10.48 -9.96
N SER A 165 5.94 11.11 -11.14
CA SER A 165 7.17 11.20 -11.93
C SER A 165 8.26 12.04 -11.25
N LYS A 166 7.85 13.07 -10.50
CA LYS A 166 8.76 13.96 -9.74
C LYS A 166 9.05 13.42 -8.34
N ASN A 167 8.17 12.59 -7.80
CA ASN A 167 8.24 12.02 -6.47
C ASN A 167 8.15 10.49 -6.57
N PRO A 168 9.20 9.80 -7.03
CA PRO A 168 9.21 8.35 -7.05
C PRO A 168 9.15 7.80 -5.63
N ALA A 169 8.60 6.59 -5.49
CA ALA A 169 8.64 5.86 -4.22
C ALA A 169 10.09 5.77 -3.72
N LYS A 170 10.29 5.88 -2.40
CA LYS A 170 11.62 5.81 -1.80
C LYS A 170 12.34 4.51 -2.16
N PHE A 171 11.61 3.40 -2.07
CA PHE A 171 12.08 2.11 -2.51
C PHE A 171 11.18 1.63 -3.62
N SER A 172 11.77 1.06 -4.66
CA SER A 172 11.07 0.24 -5.62
C SER A 172 10.69 -1.10 -5.00
N ALA A 173 9.67 -1.73 -5.55
CA ALA A 173 9.28 -3.06 -5.13
C ALA A 173 10.37 -4.13 -5.38
N THR A 174 11.29 -3.91 -6.32
CA THR A 174 12.48 -4.76 -6.53
C THR A 174 13.49 -4.62 -5.39
N GLU A 175 13.72 -3.40 -4.88
CA GLU A 175 14.57 -3.18 -3.70
C GLU A 175 13.94 -3.79 -2.44
N MET A 176 12.62 -3.65 -2.30
CA MET A 176 11.87 -4.28 -1.21
C MET A 176 11.94 -5.81 -1.26
N LEU A 177 11.95 -6.40 -2.46
CA LEU A 177 12.19 -7.84 -2.64
C LEU A 177 13.57 -8.26 -2.11
N GLY A 178 14.60 -7.44 -2.34
CA GLY A 178 15.95 -7.65 -1.81
C GLY A 178 15.98 -7.57 -0.28
N ARG A 179 15.36 -6.54 0.30
CA ARG A 179 15.26 -6.37 1.76
C ARG A 179 14.58 -7.56 2.43
N GLY A 180 13.46 -8.05 1.91
CA GLY A 180 12.76 -9.19 2.51
C GLY A 180 13.58 -10.46 2.61
N LYS A 181 14.52 -10.69 1.67
CA LYS A 181 15.44 -11.84 1.74
C LYS A 181 16.45 -11.71 2.86
N GLN A 182 16.90 -10.50 3.17
CA GLN A 182 17.85 -10.24 4.25
C GLN A 182 17.20 -10.38 5.63
N TYR A 183 15.90 -10.09 5.72
CA TYR A 183 15.18 -9.98 6.99
C TYR A 183 14.17 -11.11 7.24
N ASP A 184 14.56 -12.36 6.98
CA ASP A 184 13.79 -13.50 7.52
C ASP A 184 14.10 -13.67 9.02
N GLY A 185 13.11 -13.42 9.87
CA GLY A 185 13.24 -13.53 11.32
C GLY A 185 13.72 -14.92 11.79
N ALA A 186 13.39 -15.99 11.07
CA ALA A 186 13.88 -17.32 11.43
C ALA A 186 15.39 -17.48 11.17
N VAL A 187 15.87 -16.92 10.05
CA VAL A 187 17.31 -16.92 9.72
C VAL A 187 18.07 -16.08 10.74
N ALA A 188 17.56 -14.88 11.08
CA ALA A 188 18.18 -14.01 12.07
C ALA A 188 18.29 -14.67 13.46
N VAL A 189 17.21 -15.33 13.91
CA VAL A 189 17.20 -16.07 15.18
C VAL A 189 18.17 -17.25 15.18
N GLU A 190 18.23 -18.02 14.09
CA GLU A 190 19.12 -19.16 13.97
C GLU A 190 20.61 -18.75 14.00
N VAL A 191 20.95 -17.65 13.33
CA VAL A 191 22.30 -17.07 13.38
C VAL A 191 22.67 -16.66 14.80
N GLU A 192 21.76 -16.02 15.53
CA GLU A 192 21.99 -15.61 16.91
C GLU A 192 22.14 -16.80 17.87
N LYS A 193 21.34 -17.85 17.70
CA LYS A 193 21.48 -19.11 18.48
C LYS A 193 22.87 -19.70 18.34
N ARG A 194 23.36 -19.82 17.09
CA ARG A 194 24.71 -20.32 16.80
C ARG A 194 25.80 -19.47 17.45
N ARG A 195 25.66 -18.13 17.37
CA ARG A 195 26.59 -17.19 18.00
C ARG A 195 26.71 -17.41 19.50
N ARG A 196 25.58 -17.59 20.19
CA ARG A 196 25.56 -17.84 21.64
C ARG A 196 26.16 -19.21 22.00
N GLN A 197 25.92 -20.24 21.20
CA GLN A 197 26.53 -21.55 21.39
C GLN A 197 28.06 -21.49 21.23
N SER A 198 28.56 -20.83 20.18
CA SER A 198 30.00 -20.64 19.97
C SER A 198 30.68 -19.74 21.01
N GLY A 199 29.93 -18.85 21.67
CA GLY A 199 30.43 -17.99 22.74
C GLY A 199 30.38 -18.63 24.14
N GLY A 200 29.59 -19.70 24.32
CA GLY A 200 29.41 -20.40 25.58
C GLY A 200 30.49 -21.45 25.90
N GLU A 201 31.25 -21.91 24.91
CA GLU A 201 32.32 -22.91 25.11
C GLU A 201 33.63 -22.32 25.66
N ALA A 202 33.73 -21.00 25.86
CA ALA A 202 34.93 -20.35 26.42
C ALA A 202 34.93 -20.20 27.95
N GLN A 203 33.88 -20.63 28.66
CA GLN A 203 33.78 -20.54 30.12
C GLN A 203 33.37 -21.89 30.74
N GLY A 204 34.22 -22.90 30.57
CA GLY A 204 33.97 -24.24 31.08
C GLY A 204 35.21 -25.10 31.32
N ALA A 205 36.38 -24.50 31.48
CA ALA A 205 37.61 -25.21 31.82
C ALA A 205 38.39 -24.46 32.92
N ALA A 206 37.87 -24.51 34.14
CA ALA A 206 38.66 -24.31 35.34
C ALA A 206 38.16 -25.26 36.43
N ALA A 207 39.12 -25.81 37.18
CA ALA A 207 38.98 -26.67 38.37
C ALA A 207 38.83 -28.17 38.12
N ARG A 208 39.98 -28.84 37.89
CA ARG A 208 40.53 -29.96 38.69
C ARG A 208 42.06 -29.86 38.50
N ASP A 209 42.93 -29.81 39.50
CA ASP A 209 43.06 -30.68 40.66
C ASP A 209 43.61 -29.92 41.87
N ASP A 210 42.98 -30.14 43.03
CA ASP A 210 43.60 -29.99 44.34
C ASP A 210 44.22 -31.35 44.74
N ASP A 211 45.21 -31.26 45.64
CA ASP A 211 45.70 -32.29 46.58
C ASP A 211 46.93 -33.16 46.25
N MET A 212 48.04 -32.75 46.89
CA MET A 212 48.67 -33.40 48.07
C MET A 212 50.01 -34.17 47.96
N HIS A 213 50.82 -33.92 49.02
CA HIS A 213 51.94 -34.68 49.62
C HIS A 213 53.35 -34.40 49.07
N GLU A 214 54.43 -34.33 49.85
CA GLU A 214 54.72 -34.59 51.27
C GLU A 214 56.13 -34.04 51.62
N ASP A 215 56.45 -34.08 52.91
CA ASP A 215 57.59 -33.57 53.70
C ASP A 215 59.06 -33.87 53.28
N ASP A 216 59.95 -32.95 53.72
CA ASP A 216 61.29 -33.07 54.35
C ASP A 216 62.48 -33.79 53.66
N PRO A 217 63.76 -33.60 54.13
CA PRO A 217 64.24 -32.95 55.36
C PRO A 217 65.29 -31.81 55.20
#